data_AF-A0A971EFW3-F1
#
_entry.id   AF-A0A971EFW3-F1
#
_cell.length_a   1.000
_cell.length_b   1.000
_cell.length_c   1.000
_cell.angle_alpha   90.00
_cell.angle_beta   90.00
_cell.angle_gamma   90.00
#
_symmetry.space_group_name_H-M   'P 1'
#
loop_
_entity.id
_entity.type
_entity.pdbx_description
1 polymer ?
#
loop_
_entity_poly.entity_id
_entity_poly.type
_entity_poly.pdbx_seq_one_letter_code
_entity_poly.pdbx_strand_id
1 'polypeptide(L)'
;MIVKAVKPNTAAEGKTFADNGSIAGWAEEAVKSATGNDLLTGYPDNTFRPKGNTTRAEAAVVLSKALHLKASDKEKLTPVEENYSLIDKAGTYGPATGTKTVEGNVTVKSPDVTLRNLIITGALIIAEEVGDGDVILDNVTVKGKTYIRGGGKDSIHINGGQYPEIIVEKTATGAVRIVATDISGLQVVIAENADGEQIILEGQFDNVTVQADNVNITTQGNTTIDNLTVKSGLDNVNIELSKDTTVKEISLDSAVTVKGEGTIKEATGSNAKDSSFENAPDSISAPSAGGGGGGGGGGGFSPIVKVSDINVTPTDFTLTVGE
;
A
#
# COMPACT_ATOMS: atom_id res chain seq x y z
N MET A 1 45.07 31.29 1.70
CA MET A 1 45.21 29.82 1.80
C MET A 1 43.86 29.11 1.77
N ILE A 2 42.89 29.48 2.61
CA ILE A 2 41.59 28.80 2.70
C ILE A 2 40.80 28.77 1.39
N VAL A 3 40.74 29.87 0.64
CA VAL A 3 40.02 29.94 -0.66
C VAL A 3 40.60 28.96 -1.68
N LYS A 4 41.93 28.81 -1.73
CA LYS A 4 42.59 27.83 -2.62
C LYS A 4 42.28 26.39 -2.20
N ALA A 5 42.13 26.14 -0.91
CA ALA A 5 41.78 24.81 -0.38
C ALA A 5 40.30 24.47 -0.60
N VAL A 6 39.40 25.44 -0.42
CA VAL A 6 37.95 25.28 -0.52
C VAL A 6 37.48 25.26 -1.98
N LYS A 7 38.10 26.07 -2.85
CA LYS A 7 37.64 26.34 -4.23
C LYS A 7 36.16 26.76 -4.30
N PRO A 8 35.74 27.79 -3.52
CA PRO A 8 34.35 28.22 -3.47
C PRO A 8 33.90 28.87 -4.79
N ASN A 9 32.59 29.00 -4.99
CA ASN A 9 32.00 29.60 -6.18
C ASN A 9 32.57 31.01 -6.43
N THR A 10 33.09 31.23 -7.63
CA THR A 10 33.75 32.48 -8.05
C THR A 10 32.79 33.57 -8.50
N ALA A 11 31.49 33.29 -8.57
CA ALA A 11 30.44 34.24 -8.99
C ALA A 11 29.87 35.11 -7.85
N ALA A 12 30.32 34.95 -6.60
CA ALA A 12 29.81 35.72 -5.47
C ALA A 12 30.44 37.13 -5.40
N GLU A 13 29.61 38.17 -5.34
CA GLU A 13 30.08 39.55 -5.13
C GLU A 13 30.68 39.69 -3.72
N GLY A 14 31.97 39.99 -3.65
CA GLY A 14 32.69 40.16 -2.39
C GLY A 14 32.36 41.49 -1.70
N LYS A 15 32.61 41.57 -0.39
CA LYS A 15 32.44 42.80 0.39
C LYS A 15 33.61 43.77 0.14
N THR A 16 33.33 45.07 0.17
CA THR A 16 34.33 46.15 0.15
C THR A 16 34.56 46.70 1.54
N PHE A 17 35.82 46.84 1.95
CA PHE A 17 36.21 47.32 3.28
C PHE A 17 36.82 48.72 3.23
N ALA A 18 36.75 49.46 4.34
CA ALA A 18 37.34 50.79 4.46
C ALA A 18 38.87 50.80 4.25
N ASP A 19 39.54 49.69 4.56
CA ASP A 19 40.98 49.48 4.43
C ASP A 19 41.37 48.64 3.20
N ASN A 20 40.52 48.59 2.17
CA ASN A 20 40.77 47.79 0.97
C ASN A 20 42.11 48.12 0.29
N GLY A 21 42.55 49.39 0.33
CA GLY A 21 43.86 49.80 -0.20
C GLY A 21 45.07 49.23 0.56
N SER A 22 44.88 48.63 1.74
CA SER A 22 45.92 47.93 2.49
C SER A 22 46.02 46.44 2.16
N ILE A 23 45.08 45.90 1.37
CA ILE A 23 45.09 44.52 0.90
C ILE A 23 46.09 44.42 -0.25
N ALA A 24 46.98 43.43 -0.21
CA ALA A 24 47.94 43.23 -1.29
C ALA A 24 47.22 42.76 -2.56
N GLY A 25 47.65 43.24 -3.73
CA GLY A 25 46.98 42.94 -5.01
C GLY A 25 46.78 41.45 -5.29
N TRP A 26 47.72 40.59 -4.87
CA TRP A 26 47.59 39.13 -5.02
C TRP A 26 46.50 38.49 -4.15
N ALA A 27 46.08 39.18 -3.07
CA ALA A 27 45.11 38.70 -2.10
C ALA A 27 43.70 39.22 -2.39
N GLU A 28 43.55 40.29 -3.18
CA GLU A 28 42.27 40.95 -3.43
C GLU A 28 41.18 39.98 -3.92
N GLU A 29 41.50 39.17 -4.92
CA GLU A 29 40.56 38.19 -5.48
C GLU A 29 40.17 37.12 -4.44
N ALA A 30 41.14 36.67 -3.64
CA ALA A 30 40.89 35.71 -2.58
C ALA A 30 40.04 36.31 -1.45
N VAL A 31 40.24 37.58 -1.08
CA VAL A 31 39.43 38.26 -0.07
C VAL A 31 38.00 38.48 -0.57
N LYS A 32 37.83 38.90 -1.83
CA LYS A 32 36.51 39.02 -2.45
C LYS A 32 35.78 37.68 -2.46
N SER A 33 36.45 36.62 -2.90
CA SER A 33 35.86 35.28 -2.93
C SER A 33 35.52 34.76 -1.52
N ALA A 34 36.40 34.95 -0.53
CA ALA A 34 36.14 34.55 0.85
C ALA A 34 34.96 35.30 1.47
N THR A 35 34.81 36.58 1.14
CA THR A 35 33.76 37.43 1.73
C THR A 35 32.42 37.29 1.04
N GLY A 36 32.40 37.03 -0.28
CA GLY A 36 31.19 36.70 -1.02
C GLY A 36 30.63 35.32 -0.66
N ASN A 37 31.45 34.41 -0.13
CA ASN A 37 31.03 33.08 0.34
C ASN A 37 30.92 32.98 1.88
N ASP A 38 30.86 34.11 2.59
CA ASP A 38 30.73 34.20 4.06
C ASP A 38 31.78 33.43 4.90
N LEU A 39 32.89 33.01 4.28
CA LEU A 39 34.05 32.45 4.95
C LEU A 39 34.70 33.48 5.87
N LEU A 40 34.70 34.74 5.43
CA LEU A 40 35.20 35.90 6.16
C LEU A 40 34.20 37.04 6.04
N THR A 41 34.01 37.81 7.11
CA THR A 41 33.01 38.90 7.13
C THR A 41 33.63 40.27 7.39
N GLY A 42 34.91 40.34 7.78
CA GLY A 42 35.53 41.54 8.33
C GLY A 42 35.07 41.85 9.75
N TYR A 43 35.45 43.02 10.25
CA TYR A 43 35.15 43.51 11.60
C TYR A 43 33.95 44.47 11.60
N PRO A 44 33.31 44.72 12.76
CA PRO A 44 32.13 45.59 12.87
C PRO A 44 32.36 47.05 12.44
N ASP A 45 33.62 47.50 12.42
CA ASP A 45 34.04 48.83 11.95
C ASP A 45 34.23 48.91 10.42
N ASN A 46 33.79 47.88 9.68
CA ASN A 46 33.95 47.74 8.24
C ASN A 46 35.41 47.65 7.76
N THR A 47 36.31 47.11 8.60
CA THR A 47 37.71 46.83 8.23
C THR A 47 37.96 45.33 8.00
N PHE A 48 38.97 44.99 7.19
CA PHE A 48 39.46 43.63 6.97
C PHE A 48 40.71 43.33 7.81
N ARG A 49 41.55 44.33 8.06
CA ARG A 49 42.82 44.26 8.80
C ARG A 49 43.81 43.23 8.20
N PRO A 50 44.22 43.37 6.92
CA PRO A 50 45.02 42.36 6.21
C PRO A 50 46.40 42.09 6.82
N LYS A 51 46.94 43.03 7.60
CA LYS A 51 48.24 42.90 8.30
C LYS A 51 48.09 42.53 9.77
N GLY A 52 46.87 42.34 10.26
CA GLY A 52 46.59 41.94 11.63
C GLY A 52 46.91 40.47 11.90
N ASN A 53 47.19 40.14 13.15
CA ASN A 53 47.38 38.75 13.56
C ASN A 53 46.01 38.06 13.71
N THR A 54 45.90 36.85 13.18
CA THR A 54 44.72 35.98 13.38
C THR A 54 44.85 35.17 14.67
N THR A 55 43.81 35.15 15.48
CA THR A 55 43.72 34.32 16.68
C THR A 55 43.39 32.86 16.34
N ARG A 56 43.71 31.93 17.25
CA ARG A 56 43.33 30.51 17.10
C ARG A 56 41.82 30.32 16.96
N ALA A 57 41.02 31.15 17.64
CA ALA A 57 39.57 31.10 17.57
C ALA A 57 39.05 31.53 16.20
N GLU A 58 39.54 32.64 15.66
CA GLU A 58 39.19 33.11 14.31
C GLU A 58 39.58 32.06 13.25
N ALA A 59 40.75 31.45 13.37
CA ALA A 59 41.19 30.38 12.48
C ALA A 59 40.26 29.14 12.53
N ALA A 60 39.83 28.73 13.72
CA ALA A 60 38.90 27.60 13.90
C ALA A 60 37.52 27.88 13.31
N VAL A 61 37.01 29.11 13.47
CA VAL A 61 35.72 29.53 12.88
C VAL A 61 35.79 29.48 11.35
N VAL A 62 36.85 30.00 10.75
CA VAL A 62 37.04 29.98 9.29
C VAL A 62 37.17 28.54 8.77
N LEU A 63 37.88 27.67 9.49
CA LEU A 63 38.00 26.26 9.14
C LEU A 63 36.65 25.53 9.22
N SER A 64 35.88 25.77 10.29
CA SER A 64 34.53 25.20 10.44
C SER A 64 33.61 25.63 9.30
N LYS A 65 33.59 26.93 8.94
CA LYS A 65 32.83 27.44 7.79
C LYS A 65 33.28 26.81 6.47
N ALA A 66 34.58 26.65 6.28
CA ALA A 66 35.15 26.02 5.09
C ALA A 66 34.76 24.54 4.93
N LEU A 67 34.70 23.79 6.02
CA LEU A 67 34.23 22.40 6.01
C LEU A 67 32.74 22.33 5.64
N HIS A 68 31.92 23.22 6.19
CA HIS A 68 30.51 23.28 5.84
C HIS A 68 30.30 23.66 4.36
N LEU A 69 31.03 24.64 3.81
CA LEU A 69 30.91 24.97 2.38
C LEU A 69 31.28 23.80 1.45
N LYS A 70 32.32 23.01 1.79
CA LYS A 70 32.65 21.79 1.04
C LYS A 70 31.61 20.68 1.20
N ALA A 71 30.95 20.60 2.36
CA ALA A 71 29.80 19.74 2.55
C ALA A 71 28.62 20.24 1.69
N SER A 72 28.41 21.56 1.60
CA SER A 72 27.38 22.20 0.76
C SER A 72 27.59 22.02 -0.75
N ASP A 73 28.82 21.74 -1.23
CA ASP A 73 29.04 21.32 -2.62
C ASP A 73 28.71 19.84 -2.86
N LYS A 74 28.65 19.02 -1.80
CA LYS A 74 28.01 17.69 -1.79
C LYS A 74 26.52 17.73 -1.41
N GLU A 75 26.06 18.87 -0.88
CA GLU A 75 24.71 19.12 -0.38
C GLU A 75 24.06 20.38 -1.00
N LYS A 76 24.36 20.69 -2.27
CA LYS A 76 23.32 21.19 -3.18
C LYS A 76 22.48 20.01 -3.65
N LEU A 77 22.04 19.21 -2.67
CA LEU A 77 20.79 18.52 -2.73
C LEU A 77 19.76 19.65 -2.61
N THR A 78 19.19 20.08 -3.75
CA THR A 78 17.73 20.20 -3.76
C THR A 78 17.21 18.98 -3.00
N PRO A 79 16.20 19.04 -2.09
CA PRO A 79 15.60 17.82 -1.58
C PRO A 79 15.43 16.93 -2.80
N VAL A 80 16.21 15.84 -2.89
CA VAL A 80 15.99 14.89 -3.96
C VAL A 80 14.62 14.43 -3.57
N GLU A 81 13.60 14.89 -4.30
CA GLU A 81 12.28 14.36 -4.13
C GLU A 81 12.49 12.86 -4.25
N GLU A 82 12.43 12.17 -3.12
CA GLU A 82 12.65 10.73 -3.07
C GLU A 82 11.80 10.17 -4.18
N ASN A 83 12.45 9.60 -5.19
CA ASN A 83 11.74 9.16 -6.37
C ASN A 83 11.04 7.85 -6.01
N TYR A 84 9.80 7.94 -5.56
CA TYR A 84 9.00 6.77 -5.21
C TYR A 84 8.46 6.03 -6.43
N SER A 85 8.64 6.54 -7.66
CA SER A 85 8.12 5.84 -8.85
C SER A 85 8.71 4.44 -9.02
N LEU A 86 9.97 4.26 -8.61
CA LEU A 86 10.69 3.00 -8.65
C LEU A 86 11.54 2.83 -7.38
N ILE A 87 11.24 1.78 -6.62
CA ILE A 87 11.94 1.38 -5.41
C ILE A 87 12.63 0.04 -5.71
N ASP A 88 13.90 0.13 -6.08
CA ASP A 88 14.74 -1.00 -6.50
C ASP A 88 15.78 -1.40 -5.44
N LYS A 89 15.68 -0.84 -4.23
CA LYS A 89 16.55 -1.14 -3.09
C LYS A 89 15.74 -1.33 -1.81
N ALA A 90 16.20 -2.26 -0.98
CA ALA A 90 15.69 -2.48 0.35
C ALA A 90 15.80 -1.21 1.20
N GLY A 91 14.92 -1.08 2.18
CA GLY A 91 14.93 0.02 3.13
C GLY A 91 13.54 0.58 3.40
N THR A 92 13.52 1.68 4.16
CA THR A 92 12.26 2.35 4.48
C THR A 92 12.10 3.65 3.72
N TYR A 93 10.92 3.85 3.15
CA TYR A 93 10.53 4.96 2.31
C TYR A 93 9.34 5.68 2.91
N GLY A 94 9.42 7.01 2.98
CA GLY A 94 8.40 7.87 3.59
C GLY A 94 8.76 8.38 4.99
N PRO A 95 8.07 9.42 5.47
CA PRO A 95 8.47 10.15 6.66
C PRO A 95 8.18 9.35 7.94
N ALA A 96 9.02 9.54 8.96
CA ALA A 96 8.79 8.92 10.28
C ALA A 96 7.55 9.49 11.00
N THR A 97 7.16 10.72 10.69
CA THR A 97 5.99 11.41 11.25
C THR A 97 5.31 12.27 10.19
N GLY A 98 4.00 12.53 10.38
CA GLY A 98 3.19 13.21 9.36
C GLY A 98 2.94 12.32 8.14
N THR A 99 2.46 12.88 7.04
CA THR A 99 2.24 12.14 5.79
C THR A 99 2.90 12.85 4.61
N LYS A 100 3.32 12.09 3.60
CA LYS A 100 3.87 12.62 2.35
C LYS A 100 3.03 12.15 1.17
N THR A 101 2.58 13.10 0.34
CA THR A 101 1.87 12.77 -0.90
C THR A 101 2.88 12.46 -2.00
N VAL A 102 2.63 11.38 -2.73
CA VAL A 102 3.40 10.91 -3.87
C VAL A 102 2.49 10.96 -5.10
N GLU A 103 2.90 11.77 -6.07
CA GLU A 103 2.20 11.90 -7.33
C GLU A 103 2.51 10.71 -8.25
N GLY A 104 1.47 10.11 -8.84
CA GLY A 104 1.58 8.99 -9.76
C GLY A 104 1.74 7.62 -9.08
N ASN A 105 2.25 6.67 -9.85
CA ASN A 105 2.37 5.27 -9.43
C ASN A 105 3.69 5.02 -8.70
N VAL A 106 3.69 4.06 -7.77
CA VAL A 106 4.86 3.57 -7.04
C VAL A 106 5.09 2.11 -7.39
N THR A 107 6.31 1.75 -7.82
CA THR A 107 6.69 0.37 -8.13
C THR A 107 7.78 -0.11 -7.18
N VAL A 108 7.51 -1.16 -6.42
CA VAL A 108 8.46 -1.84 -5.52
C VAL A 108 9.03 -3.06 -6.24
N LYS A 109 10.34 -3.08 -6.43
CA LYS A 109 11.09 -4.18 -7.09
C LYS A 109 12.08 -4.88 -6.16
N SER A 110 12.36 -4.32 -5.00
CA SER A 110 13.30 -4.90 -4.06
C SER A 110 12.59 -5.60 -2.90
N PRO A 111 13.14 -6.72 -2.40
CA PRO A 111 12.77 -7.26 -1.10
C PRO A 111 13.10 -6.26 0.02
N ASP A 112 12.54 -6.52 1.21
CA ASP A 112 12.79 -5.81 2.46
C ASP A 112 12.47 -4.31 2.38
N VAL A 113 11.37 -3.98 1.70
CA VAL A 113 10.91 -2.61 1.53
C VAL A 113 9.80 -2.31 2.53
N THR A 114 9.96 -1.22 3.28
CA THR A 114 8.89 -0.64 4.08
C THR A 114 8.45 0.67 3.46
N LEU A 115 7.18 0.79 3.11
CA LEU A 115 6.56 2.07 2.79
C LEU A 115 5.82 2.55 4.03
N ARG A 116 6.09 3.78 4.50
CA ARG A 116 5.39 4.33 5.67
C ARG A 116 4.85 5.73 5.46
N ASN A 117 3.65 5.98 5.98
CA ASN A 117 3.03 7.31 6.02
C ASN A 117 2.95 8.02 4.65
N LEU A 118 2.74 7.25 3.58
CA LEU A 118 2.64 7.77 2.21
C LEU A 118 1.18 7.88 1.76
N ILE A 119 0.87 8.90 0.98
CA ILE A 119 -0.38 9.03 0.22
C ILE A 119 -0.01 8.93 -1.26
N ILE A 120 -0.22 7.75 -1.85
CA ILE A 120 0.07 7.47 -3.25
C ILE A 120 -1.19 7.79 -4.07
N THR A 121 -1.08 8.77 -4.96
CA THR A 121 -2.22 9.22 -5.79
C THR A 121 -2.55 8.26 -6.93
N GLY A 122 -1.56 7.49 -7.40
CA GLY A 122 -1.72 6.47 -8.43
C GLY A 122 -1.82 5.05 -7.84
N ALA A 123 -1.37 4.09 -8.64
CA ALA A 123 -1.30 2.68 -8.27
C ALA A 123 -0.02 2.35 -7.49
N LEU A 124 -0.11 1.35 -6.61
CA LEU A 124 1.03 0.71 -5.98
C LEU A 124 1.27 -0.65 -6.64
N ILE A 125 2.48 -0.92 -7.11
CA ILE A 125 2.83 -2.18 -7.76
C ILE A 125 3.95 -2.84 -6.95
N ILE A 126 3.66 -3.99 -6.36
CA ILE A 126 4.66 -4.91 -5.79
C ILE A 126 5.03 -5.86 -6.91
N ALA A 127 6.17 -5.61 -7.54
CA ALA A 127 6.57 -6.25 -8.78
C ALA A 127 7.17 -7.64 -8.54
N GLU A 128 7.23 -8.45 -9.60
CA GLU A 128 7.78 -9.81 -9.57
C GLU A 128 9.23 -9.87 -9.07
N GLU A 129 10.01 -8.80 -9.25
CA GLU A 129 11.41 -8.73 -8.84
C GLU A 129 11.60 -8.74 -7.31
N VAL A 130 10.52 -8.50 -6.54
CA VAL A 130 10.53 -8.70 -5.09
C VAL A 130 10.81 -10.18 -4.74
N GLY A 131 10.45 -11.12 -5.62
CA GLY A 131 10.65 -12.56 -5.42
C GLY A 131 9.92 -13.06 -4.17
N ASP A 132 10.59 -13.87 -3.34
CA ASP A 132 10.10 -14.33 -2.03
C ASP A 132 10.26 -13.28 -0.91
N GLY A 133 10.59 -12.04 -1.25
CA GLY A 133 10.91 -10.99 -0.28
C GLY A 133 9.71 -10.31 0.37
N ASP A 134 9.98 -9.66 1.49
CA ASP A 134 8.94 -9.02 2.29
C ASP A 134 8.75 -7.55 1.92
N VAL A 135 7.48 -7.13 1.95
CA VAL A 135 7.07 -5.73 1.80
C VAL A 135 6.13 -5.38 2.93
N ILE A 136 6.41 -4.27 3.60
CA ILE A 136 5.62 -3.75 4.71
C ILE A 136 5.00 -2.41 4.28
N LEU A 137 3.68 -2.30 4.39
CA LEU A 137 2.91 -1.09 4.15
C LEU A 137 2.36 -0.58 5.48
N ASP A 138 3.00 0.44 6.03
CA ASP A 138 2.72 0.99 7.36
C ASP A 138 2.03 2.35 7.26
N ASN A 139 0.72 2.40 7.52
CA ASN A 139 -0.11 3.59 7.37
C ASN A 139 0.01 4.24 5.97
N VAL A 140 -0.10 3.42 4.93
CA VAL A 140 -0.05 3.88 3.52
C VAL A 140 -1.48 4.02 2.97
N THR A 141 -1.74 5.14 2.30
CA THR A 141 -2.98 5.38 1.56
C THR A 141 -2.69 5.30 0.07
N VAL A 142 -3.32 4.35 -0.64
CA VAL A 142 -3.28 4.27 -2.10
C VAL A 142 -4.61 4.79 -2.64
N LYS A 143 -4.60 5.71 -3.60
CA LYS A 143 -5.82 6.21 -4.25
C LYS A 143 -6.19 5.42 -5.50
N GLY A 144 -5.20 4.83 -6.17
CA GLY A 144 -5.41 3.85 -7.24
C GLY A 144 -5.57 2.43 -6.70
N LYS A 145 -5.24 1.45 -7.55
CA LYS A 145 -5.23 0.02 -7.21
C LYS A 145 -3.85 -0.41 -6.71
N THR A 146 -3.82 -1.43 -5.86
CA THR A 146 -2.57 -2.10 -5.49
C THR A 146 -2.45 -3.41 -6.24
N TYR A 147 -1.34 -3.63 -6.95
CA TYR A 147 -1.06 -4.88 -7.66
C TYR A 147 0.02 -5.64 -6.90
N ILE A 148 -0.23 -6.91 -6.60
CA ILE A 148 0.71 -7.81 -5.95
C ILE A 148 1.11 -8.89 -6.95
N ARG A 149 2.34 -8.81 -7.45
CA ARG A 149 2.99 -9.72 -8.41
C ARG A 149 4.26 -10.38 -7.85
N GLY A 150 4.66 -9.98 -6.65
CA GLY A 150 5.80 -10.52 -5.93
C GLY A 150 5.46 -10.69 -4.44
N GLY A 151 6.32 -11.41 -3.73
CA GLY A 151 6.10 -11.88 -2.37
C GLY A 151 6.11 -13.41 -2.32
N GLY A 152 6.44 -13.95 -1.14
CA GLY A 152 6.36 -15.37 -0.82
C GLY A 152 5.33 -15.67 0.28
N LYS A 153 5.48 -16.83 0.92
CA LYS A 153 4.56 -17.33 1.96
C LYS A 153 4.57 -16.55 3.27
N ASP A 154 5.53 -15.65 3.46
CA ASP A 154 5.67 -14.84 4.67
C ASP A 154 5.62 -13.34 4.37
N SER A 155 5.15 -12.98 3.18
CA SER A 155 5.26 -11.63 2.67
C SER A 155 3.96 -10.83 2.80
N ILE A 156 4.06 -9.56 2.40
CA ILE A 156 3.04 -8.51 2.36
C ILE A 156 2.33 -8.28 3.71
N HIS A 157 2.91 -7.39 4.50
CA HIS A 157 2.32 -6.90 5.75
C HIS A 157 1.67 -5.54 5.52
N ILE A 158 0.39 -5.43 5.82
CA ILE A 158 -0.40 -4.21 5.72
C ILE A 158 -0.82 -3.82 7.13
N ASN A 159 -0.28 -2.71 7.63
CA ASN A 159 -0.54 -2.21 8.98
C ASN A 159 -1.24 -0.85 8.85
N GLY A 160 -2.57 -0.90 8.84
CA GLY A 160 -3.43 0.26 8.61
C GLY A 160 -3.31 0.86 7.21
N GLY A 161 -3.84 2.07 7.06
CA GLY A 161 -3.91 2.77 5.78
C GLY A 161 -5.23 2.58 5.04
N GLN A 162 -5.23 2.83 3.73
CA GLN A 162 -6.43 2.73 2.88
C GLN A 162 -6.05 2.19 1.50
N TYR A 163 -6.75 1.15 1.07
CA TYR A 163 -6.55 0.52 -0.24
C TYR A 163 -7.93 0.25 -0.87
N PRO A 164 -8.30 0.99 -1.94
CA PRO A 164 -9.58 0.80 -2.61
C PRO A 164 -9.77 -0.63 -3.13
N GLU A 165 -8.70 -1.21 -3.67
CA GLU A 165 -8.70 -2.58 -4.22
C GLU A 165 -7.26 -3.09 -4.29
N ILE A 166 -7.04 -4.30 -3.77
CA ILE A 166 -5.81 -5.07 -3.92
C ILE A 166 -6.06 -6.16 -4.94
N ILE A 167 -5.23 -6.23 -5.97
CA ILE A 167 -5.26 -7.24 -7.02
C ILE A 167 -4.03 -8.12 -6.86
N VAL A 168 -4.26 -9.39 -6.56
CA VAL A 168 -3.22 -10.42 -6.58
C VAL A 168 -3.20 -11.06 -7.95
N GLU A 169 -2.04 -11.04 -8.58
CA GLU A 169 -1.77 -11.66 -9.88
C GLU A 169 -0.77 -12.82 -9.71
N LYS A 170 -0.36 -13.46 -10.79
CA LYS A 170 0.70 -14.49 -10.78
C LYS A 170 1.96 -13.95 -10.11
N THR A 171 2.53 -14.72 -9.18
CA THR A 171 3.83 -14.42 -8.59
C THR A 171 4.89 -15.39 -9.11
N ALA A 172 6.16 -14.98 -9.04
CA ALA A 172 7.28 -15.85 -9.42
C ALA A 172 7.44 -17.06 -8.48
N THR A 173 6.92 -16.95 -7.26
CA THR A 173 7.09 -17.90 -6.14
C THR A 173 5.96 -18.94 -6.10
N GLY A 174 4.83 -18.65 -6.73
CA GLY A 174 3.64 -19.50 -6.67
C GLY A 174 2.91 -19.45 -5.32
N ALA A 175 3.29 -18.50 -4.45
CA ALA A 175 2.58 -18.24 -3.22
C ALA A 175 2.71 -16.79 -2.76
N VAL A 176 1.66 -16.26 -2.14
CA VAL A 176 1.72 -14.98 -1.45
C VAL A 176 0.90 -15.00 -0.18
N ARG A 177 1.46 -14.43 0.88
CA ARG A 177 0.71 -14.13 2.10
C ARG A 177 0.33 -12.66 2.13
N ILE A 178 -0.80 -12.35 2.76
CA ILE A 178 -1.26 -11.00 3.04
C ILE A 178 -1.68 -10.97 4.50
N VAL A 179 -0.92 -10.23 5.31
CA VAL A 179 -1.24 -10.00 6.72
C VAL A 179 -1.79 -8.58 6.87
N ALA A 180 -3.07 -8.46 7.17
CA ALA A 180 -3.79 -7.18 7.28
C ALA A 180 -4.13 -6.88 8.75
N THR A 181 -3.43 -5.92 9.34
CA THR A 181 -3.65 -5.46 10.72
C THR A 181 -4.11 -4.01 10.75
N ASP A 182 -4.88 -3.64 11.78
CA ASP A 182 -5.38 -2.27 12.01
C ASP A 182 -6.05 -1.62 10.79
N ILE A 183 -6.72 -2.42 9.96
CA ILE A 183 -7.37 -1.99 8.72
C ILE A 183 -8.80 -2.53 8.62
N SER A 184 -9.67 -1.76 7.97
CA SER A 184 -11.04 -2.13 7.59
C SER A 184 -11.30 -1.72 6.15
N GLY A 185 -12.36 -2.24 5.51
CA GLY A 185 -12.69 -1.87 4.14
C GLY A 185 -11.83 -2.58 3.09
N LEU A 186 -11.02 -3.57 3.48
CA LEU A 186 -10.03 -4.16 2.60
C LEU A 186 -10.68 -5.09 1.57
N GLN A 187 -10.48 -4.78 0.29
CA GLN A 187 -10.97 -5.57 -0.83
C GLN A 187 -9.80 -6.23 -1.55
N VAL A 188 -9.84 -7.54 -1.69
CA VAL A 188 -8.83 -8.36 -2.37
C VAL A 188 -9.46 -9.08 -3.54
N VAL A 189 -8.85 -8.98 -4.72
CA VAL A 189 -9.23 -9.69 -5.94
C VAL A 189 -8.06 -10.57 -6.36
N ILE A 190 -8.27 -11.87 -6.40
CA ILE A 190 -7.35 -12.84 -6.99
C ILE A 190 -7.71 -12.90 -8.47
N ALA A 191 -6.90 -12.24 -9.30
CA ALA A 191 -7.18 -11.99 -10.72
C ALA A 191 -7.05 -13.26 -11.56
N GLU A 192 -7.65 -13.26 -12.75
CA GLU A 192 -7.66 -14.39 -13.70
C GLU A 192 -6.28 -14.96 -14.02
N ASN A 193 -5.23 -14.13 -14.00
CA ASN A 193 -3.87 -14.57 -14.27
C ASN A 193 -3.16 -15.20 -13.06
N ALA A 194 -3.77 -15.24 -11.87
CA ALA A 194 -3.22 -15.88 -10.67
C ALA A 194 -3.39 -17.42 -10.66
N ASP A 195 -3.45 -18.04 -11.84
CA ASP A 195 -3.60 -19.49 -11.98
C ASP A 195 -2.52 -20.26 -11.22
N GLY A 196 -2.94 -21.24 -10.43
CA GLY A 196 -2.03 -22.08 -9.64
C GLY A 196 -1.41 -21.40 -8.43
N GLU A 197 -1.89 -20.23 -8.01
CA GLU A 197 -1.34 -19.51 -6.85
C GLU A 197 -1.81 -20.07 -5.50
N GLN A 198 -0.91 -20.06 -4.52
CA GLN A 198 -1.25 -20.27 -3.11
C GLN A 198 -1.40 -18.91 -2.41
N ILE A 199 -2.62 -18.56 -1.99
CA ILE A 199 -2.93 -17.31 -1.30
C ILE A 199 -3.14 -17.58 0.18
N ILE A 200 -2.38 -16.90 1.04
CA ILE A 200 -2.50 -17.00 2.49
C ILE A 200 -3.05 -15.67 3.03
N LEU A 201 -4.18 -15.72 3.74
CA LEU A 201 -4.83 -14.53 4.28
C LEU A 201 -4.81 -14.56 5.81
N GLU A 202 -4.39 -13.45 6.41
CA GLU A 202 -4.48 -13.23 7.85
C GLU A 202 -4.99 -11.82 8.14
N GLY A 203 -6.04 -11.71 8.96
CA GLY A 203 -6.58 -10.42 9.39
C GLY A 203 -8.03 -10.18 8.98
N GLN A 204 -8.39 -8.91 8.77
CA GLN A 204 -9.76 -8.50 8.48
C GLN A 204 -9.93 -8.09 7.01
N PHE A 205 -10.88 -8.72 6.32
CA PHE A 205 -11.17 -8.47 4.91
C PHE A 205 -12.67 -8.25 4.71
N ASP A 206 -13.04 -7.19 4.01
CA ASP A 206 -14.44 -6.92 3.68
C ASP A 206 -14.89 -7.77 2.49
N ASN A 207 -14.03 -7.87 1.47
CA ASN A 207 -14.33 -8.63 0.26
C ASN A 207 -13.07 -9.36 -0.22
N VAL A 208 -13.21 -10.65 -0.49
CA VAL A 208 -12.21 -11.46 -1.18
C VAL A 208 -12.90 -12.08 -2.40
N THR A 209 -12.45 -11.74 -3.60
CA THR A 209 -13.02 -12.25 -4.85
C THR A 209 -12.01 -13.10 -5.60
N VAL A 210 -12.40 -14.31 -5.99
CA VAL A 210 -11.59 -15.26 -6.73
C VAL A 210 -12.05 -15.30 -8.19
N GLN A 211 -11.12 -15.07 -9.11
CA GLN A 211 -11.35 -15.06 -10.56
C GLN A 211 -10.39 -15.98 -11.33
N ALA A 212 -9.53 -16.75 -10.65
CA ALA A 212 -8.55 -17.65 -11.26
C ALA A 212 -8.79 -19.12 -10.93
N ASP A 213 -8.34 -19.97 -11.84
CA ASP A 213 -8.32 -21.42 -11.72
C ASP A 213 -7.15 -21.90 -10.84
N ASN A 214 -7.26 -23.14 -10.35
CA ASN A 214 -6.18 -23.84 -9.64
C ASN A 214 -5.62 -23.09 -8.41
N VAL A 215 -6.39 -22.18 -7.83
CA VAL A 215 -5.99 -21.38 -6.67
C VAL A 215 -6.21 -22.15 -5.37
N ASN A 216 -5.25 -22.06 -4.45
CA ASN A 216 -5.40 -22.55 -3.07
C ASN A 216 -5.42 -21.37 -2.11
N ILE A 217 -6.56 -21.12 -1.45
CA ILE A 217 -6.72 -20.08 -0.46
C ILE A 217 -6.64 -20.71 0.92
N THR A 218 -5.75 -20.21 1.77
CA THR A 218 -5.62 -20.64 3.16
C THR A 218 -5.75 -19.44 4.08
N THR A 219 -6.52 -19.55 5.15
CA THR A 219 -6.51 -18.52 6.20
C THR A 219 -5.62 -18.92 7.37
N GLN A 220 -5.05 -17.94 8.07
CA GLN A 220 -4.22 -18.14 9.25
C GLN A 220 -4.61 -17.17 10.36
N GLY A 221 -4.22 -17.49 11.60
CA GLY A 221 -4.52 -16.65 12.77
C GLY A 221 -6.01 -16.35 12.92
N ASN A 222 -6.29 -15.20 13.56
CA ASN A 222 -7.64 -14.67 13.70
C ASN A 222 -8.04 -13.95 12.41
N THR A 223 -8.77 -14.64 11.54
CA THR A 223 -9.18 -14.08 10.24
C THR A 223 -10.69 -13.89 10.16
N THR A 224 -11.12 -12.71 9.73
CA THR A 224 -12.53 -12.44 9.44
C THR A 224 -12.69 -11.99 8.00
N ILE A 225 -13.56 -12.66 7.25
CA ILE A 225 -13.89 -12.29 5.88
C ILE A 225 -15.40 -12.01 5.85
N ASP A 226 -15.79 -10.80 5.47
CA ASP A 226 -17.21 -10.47 5.35
C ASP A 226 -17.82 -11.16 4.13
N ASN A 227 -17.21 -11.00 2.94
CA ASN A 227 -17.69 -11.64 1.73
C ASN A 227 -16.54 -12.35 1.01
N LEU A 228 -16.64 -13.67 0.84
CA LEU A 228 -15.75 -14.47 0.01
C LEU A 228 -16.49 -14.94 -1.23
N THR A 229 -16.16 -14.39 -2.40
CA THR A 229 -16.83 -14.71 -3.67
C THR A 229 -15.91 -15.54 -4.56
N VAL A 230 -16.41 -16.67 -5.07
CA VAL A 230 -15.77 -17.46 -6.13
C VAL A 230 -16.62 -17.31 -7.39
N LYS A 231 -16.06 -16.71 -8.44
CA LYS A 231 -16.78 -16.47 -9.69
C LYS A 231 -17.09 -17.77 -10.44
N SER A 232 -18.01 -17.68 -11.40
CA SER A 232 -18.45 -18.80 -12.24
C SER A 232 -17.40 -19.24 -13.24
N GLY A 233 -17.38 -20.54 -13.54
CA GLY A 233 -16.53 -21.11 -14.58
C GLY A 233 -15.07 -21.30 -14.16
N LEU A 234 -14.82 -21.40 -12.86
CA LEU A 234 -13.51 -21.65 -12.29
C LEU A 234 -13.36 -23.12 -11.90
N ASP A 235 -12.19 -23.68 -12.16
CA ASP A 235 -11.82 -25.05 -11.83
C ASP A 235 -10.77 -25.08 -10.71
N ASN A 236 -10.84 -26.12 -9.86
CA ASN A 236 -9.83 -26.44 -8.83
C ASN A 236 -9.55 -25.30 -7.82
N VAL A 237 -10.57 -24.54 -7.44
CA VAL A 237 -10.46 -23.57 -6.34
C VAL A 237 -10.62 -24.31 -5.00
N ASN A 238 -9.55 -24.33 -4.20
CA ASN A 238 -9.54 -24.94 -2.88
C ASN A 238 -9.45 -23.86 -1.81
N ILE A 239 -10.24 -24.01 -0.74
CA ILE A 239 -10.28 -23.07 0.38
C ILE A 239 -10.03 -23.86 1.67
N GLU A 240 -9.07 -23.44 2.48
CA GLU A 240 -8.75 -24.03 3.78
C GLU A 240 -8.86 -22.96 4.87
N LEU A 241 -9.85 -23.12 5.74
CA LEU A 241 -10.15 -22.16 6.79
C LEU A 241 -9.56 -22.62 8.12
N SER A 242 -8.66 -21.83 8.70
CA SER A 242 -8.17 -22.06 10.06
C SER A 242 -9.31 -22.03 11.08
N LYS A 243 -9.12 -22.69 12.23
CA LYS A 243 -10.10 -22.75 13.32
C LYS A 243 -10.63 -21.40 13.77
N ASP A 244 -9.77 -20.39 13.84
CA ASP A 244 -10.12 -19.05 14.31
C ASP A 244 -10.61 -18.14 13.17
N THR A 245 -10.93 -18.72 12.02
CA THR A 245 -11.50 -18.00 10.87
C THR A 245 -13.02 -17.94 10.95
N THR A 246 -13.58 -16.77 10.67
CA THR A 246 -15.02 -16.57 10.43
C THR A 246 -15.26 -15.94 9.06
N VAL A 247 -16.08 -16.58 8.24
CA VAL A 247 -16.59 -16.03 6.98
C VAL A 247 -18.08 -15.71 7.17
N LYS A 248 -18.50 -14.45 6.95
CA LYS A 248 -19.93 -14.10 7.07
C LYS A 248 -20.70 -14.66 5.87
N GLU A 249 -20.33 -14.29 4.66
CA GLU A 249 -20.92 -14.84 3.45
C GLU A 249 -19.85 -15.44 2.55
N ILE A 250 -20.09 -16.67 2.08
CA ILE A 250 -19.33 -17.26 0.97
C ILE A 250 -20.26 -17.43 -0.23
N SER A 251 -19.98 -16.75 -1.33
CA SER A 251 -20.76 -16.82 -2.57
C SER A 251 -20.04 -17.64 -3.61
N LEU A 252 -20.61 -18.79 -3.98
CA LEU A 252 -19.96 -19.83 -4.78
C LEU A 252 -20.70 -20.03 -6.09
N ASP A 253 -20.18 -19.40 -7.15
CA ASP A 253 -20.69 -19.59 -8.51
C ASP A 253 -19.88 -20.64 -9.29
N SER A 254 -18.86 -21.23 -8.68
CA SER A 254 -18.20 -22.47 -9.13
C SER A 254 -18.14 -23.46 -7.98
N ALA A 255 -18.10 -24.76 -8.28
CA ALA A 255 -17.99 -25.80 -7.26
C ALA A 255 -16.59 -25.76 -6.62
N VAL A 256 -16.54 -25.69 -5.30
CA VAL A 256 -15.28 -25.60 -4.55
C VAL A 256 -15.20 -26.65 -3.44
N THR A 257 -13.98 -26.91 -2.99
CA THR A 257 -13.72 -27.68 -1.78
C THR A 257 -13.28 -26.74 -0.66
N VAL A 258 -14.08 -26.67 0.41
CA VAL A 258 -13.79 -25.92 1.63
C VAL A 258 -13.43 -26.89 2.76
N LYS A 259 -12.20 -26.78 3.28
CA LYS A 259 -11.64 -27.60 4.34
C LYS A 259 -11.39 -26.79 5.61
N GLY A 260 -11.11 -27.51 6.70
CA GLY A 260 -10.71 -26.92 7.97
C GLY A 260 -11.85 -26.63 8.94
N GLU A 261 -11.49 -26.07 10.09
CA GLU A 261 -12.36 -25.91 11.26
C GLU A 261 -13.04 -24.52 11.32
N GLY A 262 -12.75 -23.63 10.37
CA GLY A 262 -13.32 -22.28 10.34
C GLY A 262 -14.85 -22.27 10.24
N THR A 263 -15.46 -21.17 10.67
CA THR A 263 -16.93 -21.01 10.69
C THR A 263 -17.39 -20.21 9.47
N ILE A 264 -18.48 -20.66 8.83
CA ILE A 264 -19.13 -19.96 7.71
C ILE A 264 -20.59 -19.68 8.12
N LYS A 265 -21.06 -18.42 8.04
CA LYS A 265 -22.44 -18.09 8.41
C LYS A 265 -23.44 -18.40 7.30
N GLU A 266 -23.17 -17.92 6.10
CA GLU A 266 -24.05 -18.16 4.96
C GLU A 266 -23.22 -18.59 3.75
N ALA A 267 -23.64 -19.65 3.08
CA ALA A 267 -23.16 -20.01 1.75
C ALA A 267 -24.25 -19.73 0.72
N THR A 268 -23.92 -18.90 -0.27
CA THR A 268 -24.79 -18.48 -1.37
C THR A 268 -24.16 -18.84 -2.72
N GLY A 269 -24.85 -18.55 -3.84
CA GLY A 269 -24.33 -18.76 -5.19
C GLY A 269 -24.88 -19.99 -5.90
N SER A 270 -24.69 -20.07 -7.22
CA SER A 270 -25.30 -21.12 -8.05
C SER A 270 -24.77 -22.52 -7.75
N ASN A 271 -23.54 -22.62 -7.25
CA ASN A 271 -22.83 -23.87 -6.97
C ASN A 271 -22.60 -24.09 -5.47
N ALA A 272 -23.30 -23.35 -4.59
CA ALA A 272 -23.19 -23.52 -3.14
C ALA A 272 -23.53 -24.94 -2.67
N LYS A 273 -24.57 -25.54 -3.26
CA LYS A 273 -25.02 -26.91 -2.93
C LYS A 273 -24.15 -28.01 -3.54
N ASP A 274 -23.46 -27.69 -4.63
CA ASP A 274 -22.56 -28.61 -5.33
C ASP A 274 -21.13 -28.56 -4.76
N SER A 275 -20.85 -27.60 -3.90
CA SER A 275 -19.58 -27.45 -3.19
C SER A 275 -19.51 -28.37 -1.97
N SER A 276 -18.29 -28.81 -1.63
CA SER A 276 -18.03 -29.67 -0.48
C SER A 276 -17.49 -28.87 0.71
N PHE A 277 -18.06 -29.07 1.89
CA PHE A 277 -17.62 -28.41 3.12
C PHE A 277 -17.24 -29.47 4.17
N GLU A 278 -16.03 -29.36 4.72
CA GLU A 278 -15.61 -30.17 5.86
C GLU A 278 -16.35 -29.75 7.14
N ASN A 279 -16.43 -28.44 7.39
CA ASN A 279 -17.31 -27.84 8.40
C ASN A 279 -18.47 -27.13 7.71
N ALA A 280 -19.70 -27.56 7.97
CA ALA A 280 -20.88 -27.06 7.25
C ALA A 280 -21.19 -25.59 7.61
N PRO A 281 -21.61 -24.75 6.64
CA PRO A 281 -22.14 -23.41 6.91
C PRO A 281 -23.39 -23.43 7.80
N ASP A 282 -23.62 -22.36 8.58
CA ASP A 282 -24.84 -22.21 9.40
C ASP A 282 -26.11 -22.21 8.52
N SER A 283 -26.01 -21.70 7.29
CA SER A 283 -27.06 -21.75 6.27
C SER A 283 -26.49 -21.86 4.85
N ILE A 284 -27.20 -22.58 3.98
CA ILE A 284 -26.88 -22.66 2.55
C ILE A 284 -28.12 -22.24 1.76
N SER A 285 -28.01 -21.13 1.04
CA SER A 285 -29.03 -20.66 0.09
C SER A 285 -28.49 -20.85 -1.33
N ALA A 286 -29.32 -21.39 -2.21
CA ALA A 286 -29.03 -21.42 -3.64
C ALA A 286 -30.13 -20.64 -4.34
N PRO A 287 -29.86 -20.01 -5.50
CA PRO A 287 -30.93 -19.47 -6.34
C PRO A 287 -31.97 -20.56 -6.52
N SER A 288 -33.24 -20.23 -6.28
CA SER A 288 -34.34 -21.14 -6.58
C SER A 288 -34.16 -21.58 -8.03
N ALA A 289 -33.82 -22.85 -8.25
CA ALA A 289 -33.81 -23.42 -9.59
C ALA A 289 -35.21 -23.16 -10.14
N GLY A 290 -35.32 -22.24 -11.10
CA GLY A 290 -36.59 -21.87 -11.70
C GLY A 290 -37.27 -23.15 -12.13
N GLY A 291 -38.33 -23.53 -11.41
CA GLY A 291 -39.05 -24.76 -11.62
C GLY A 291 -39.56 -24.77 -13.05
N GLY A 292 -38.89 -25.51 -13.92
CA GLY A 292 -39.39 -25.89 -15.23
C GLY A 292 -40.59 -26.81 -15.02
N GLY A 293 -41.74 -26.22 -14.72
CA GLY A 293 -43.02 -26.90 -14.61
C GLY A 293 -43.46 -27.36 -15.99
N GLY A 294 -43.12 -28.60 -16.32
CA GLY A 294 -43.70 -29.31 -17.46
C GLY A 294 -45.22 -29.35 -17.35
N GLY A 295 -45.89 -28.79 -18.35
CA GLY A 295 -47.33 -28.88 -18.51
C GLY A 295 -47.73 -30.32 -18.84
N GLY A 296 -48.41 -30.98 -17.90
CA GLY A 296 -49.12 -32.23 -18.11
C GLY A 296 -50.38 -32.21 -17.25
N GLY A 297 -51.54 -32.13 -17.90
CA GLY A 297 -52.83 -31.87 -17.25
C GLY A 297 -53.41 -33.04 -16.46
N GLY A 298 -54.40 -32.72 -15.62
CA GLY A 298 -55.38 -33.70 -15.14
C GLY A 298 -55.77 -33.55 -13.66
N GLY A 299 -56.82 -32.75 -13.41
CA GLY A 299 -57.89 -33.12 -12.47
C GLY A 299 -57.62 -33.14 -10.95
N GLY A 300 -58.08 -32.09 -10.27
CA GLY A 300 -58.86 -32.22 -9.04
C GLY A 300 -58.10 -32.32 -7.72
N PHE A 301 -58.59 -31.54 -6.75
CA PHE A 301 -58.33 -31.54 -5.30
C PHE A 301 -57.35 -30.46 -4.77
N SER A 302 -57.96 -29.47 -4.13
CA SER A 302 -57.45 -28.69 -2.99
C SER A 302 -58.47 -28.88 -1.85
N PRO A 303 -58.14 -28.61 -0.56
CA PRO A 303 -57.01 -27.82 -0.05
C PRO A 303 -56.25 -28.46 1.14
N ILE A 304 -55.12 -27.86 1.55
CA ILE A 304 -54.85 -27.37 2.92
C ILE A 304 -53.54 -26.55 2.88
N VAL A 305 -53.62 -25.33 3.40
CA VAL A 305 -52.51 -24.38 3.62
C VAL A 305 -52.10 -24.44 5.09
N LYS A 306 -50.79 -24.43 5.38
CA LYS A 306 -50.24 -23.85 6.62
C LYS A 306 -48.98 -23.05 6.28
N VAL A 307 -49.11 -21.72 6.37
CA VAL A 307 -48.00 -20.76 6.40
C VAL A 307 -48.01 -20.19 7.82
N SER A 308 -46.87 -20.25 8.51
CA SER A 308 -46.75 -19.94 9.94
C SER A 308 -46.18 -18.56 10.24
N ASP A 309 -46.11 -17.67 9.25
CA ASP A 309 -46.19 -16.20 9.33
C ASP A 309 -45.52 -15.60 8.08
N ILE A 310 -46.21 -14.66 7.43
CA ILE A 310 -45.66 -13.73 6.42
C ILE A 310 -46.03 -12.35 6.91
N ASN A 311 -45.03 -11.54 7.26
CA ASN A 311 -45.23 -10.16 7.67
C ASN A 311 -44.73 -9.25 6.55
N VAL A 312 -45.65 -8.55 5.89
CA VAL A 312 -45.37 -7.55 4.88
C VAL A 312 -46.27 -6.36 5.19
N THR A 313 -45.66 -5.21 5.44
CA THR A 313 -46.34 -3.92 5.57
C THR A 313 -46.31 -3.19 4.23
N PRO A 314 -47.46 -2.92 3.62
CA PRO A 314 -47.63 -1.82 2.68
C PRO A 314 -48.55 -0.77 3.31
N THR A 315 -48.04 0.46 3.47
CA THR A 315 -48.85 1.65 3.74
C THR A 315 -49.84 1.85 2.59
N ASP A 316 -51.10 1.68 2.97
CA ASP A 316 -52.37 2.10 2.36
C ASP A 316 -52.79 1.49 1.01
N PHE A 317 -53.80 0.62 1.08
CA PHE A 317 -54.72 0.36 -0.02
C PHE A 317 -56.16 0.43 0.51
N THR A 318 -56.84 1.54 0.24
CA THR A 318 -58.26 1.74 0.52
C THR A 318 -59.09 1.16 -0.63
N LEU A 319 -60.14 0.39 -0.30
CA LEU A 319 -61.09 -0.15 -1.27
C LEU A 319 -62.49 0.32 -0.85
N THR A 320 -63.08 1.19 -1.67
CA THR A 320 -64.46 1.69 -1.50
C THR A 320 -65.35 0.93 -2.49
N VAL A 321 -66.44 0.33 -2.01
CA VAL A 321 -67.51 -0.17 -2.88
C VAL A 321 -68.84 0.29 -2.30
N GLY A 322 -69.63 0.94 -3.15
CA GLY A 322 -70.85 1.67 -2.80
C GLY A 322 -72.14 0.84 -2.82
N GLU A 323 -73.10 1.39 -2.08
CA GLU A 323 -74.52 1.03 -1.81
C GLU A 323 -74.85 -0.42 -1.47
#